data_AF-A0A1B1ASE5-F1
#
_entry.id   AF-A0A1B1ASE5-F1
#
_cell.length_a   1.000
_cell.length_b   1.000
_cell.length_c   1.000
_cell.angle_alpha   90.00
_cell.angle_beta   90.00
_cell.angle_gamma   90.00
#
_symmetry.space_group_name_H-M   'P 1'
#
loop_
_entity.id
_entity.type
_entity.pdbx_description
1 polymer ?
#
loop_
_entity_poly.entity_id
_entity_poly.type
_entity_poly.pdbx_seq_one_letter_code
_entity_poly.pdbx_strand_id
1 'polypeptide(L)'
;MKRMTHELAAAMDELGVRDHRFLGGSGRYRDSGMTGSAAGRHPKALCRADVEEAATHLVGVIREIRPEALVTYDPTGGYGHPDHVQAHRIATLAYRRAAQPEFRLDLGAA
;
A
#
# COMPACT_ATOMS: atom_id res chain seq x y z
N MET A 1 8.83 5.24 -15.64
CA MET A 1 7.60 5.34 -14.81
C MET A 1 6.33 5.25 -15.65
N LYS A 2 6.19 6.00 -16.76
CA LYS A 2 4.98 5.98 -17.63
C LYS A 2 4.62 4.60 -18.24
N ARG A 3 5.58 3.69 -18.45
CA ARG A 3 5.30 2.39 -19.10
C ARG A 3 4.56 1.41 -18.17
N MET A 4 5.11 1.15 -16.99
CA MET A 4 4.50 0.25 -15.99
C MET A 4 3.11 0.72 -15.53
N THR A 5 2.86 2.04 -15.50
CA THR A 5 1.53 2.55 -15.17
C THR A 5 0.50 2.22 -16.25
N HIS A 6 0.89 2.22 -17.52
CA HIS A 6 0.00 1.80 -18.61
C HIS A 6 -0.17 0.28 -18.66
N GLU A 7 0.90 -0.48 -18.44
CA GLU A 7 0.84 -1.94 -18.37
C GLU A 7 -0.07 -2.41 -17.22
N LEU A 8 0.05 -1.79 -16.03
CA LEU A 8 -0.84 -2.05 -14.91
C LEU A 8 -2.29 -1.70 -15.25
N ALA A 9 -2.54 -0.52 -15.82
CA ALA A 9 -3.89 -0.10 -16.19
C ALA A 9 -4.55 -1.06 -17.18
N ALA A 10 -3.81 -1.51 -18.20
CA ALA A 10 -4.30 -2.51 -19.17
C ALA A 10 -4.57 -3.87 -18.51
N ALA A 11 -3.70 -4.32 -17.60
CA ALA A 11 -3.92 -5.56 -16.87
C ALA A 11 -5.15 -5.49 -15.94
N MET A 12 -5.36 -4.35 -15.28
CA MET A 12 -6.55 -4.13 -14.44
C MET A 12 -7.83 -4.15 -15.28
N ASP A 13 -7.81 -3.54 -16.48
CA ASP A 13 -8.94 -3.55 -17.41
C ASP A 13 -9.31 -4.97 -17.85
N GLU A 14 -8.31 -5.77 -18.23
CA GLU A 14 -8.51 -7.19 -18.60
C GLU A 14 -9.11 -8.03 -17.43
N LEU A 15 -8.72 -7.73 -16.19
CA LEU A 15 -9.25 -8.38 -14.99
C LEU A 15 -10.60 -7.81 -14.53
N GLY A 16 -11.14 -6.78 -15.20
CA GLY A 16 -12.38 -6.09 -14.83
C GLY A 16 -12.26 -5.21 -13.58
N VAL A 17 -11.05 -4.88 -13.14
CA VAL A 17 -10.76 -4.03 -11.98
C VAL A 17 -10.86 -2.56 -12.38
N ARG A 18 -11.97 -1.91 -12.01
CA ARG A 18 -12.27 -0.52 -12.37
C ARG A 18 -11.72 0.53 -11.41
N ASP A 19 -11.43 0.14 -10.17
CA ASP A 19 -10.78 1.00 -9.17
C ASP A 19 -9.44 0.38 -8.76
N HIS A 20 -8.35 1.01 -9.17
CA HIS A 20 -7.00 0.67 -8.73
C HIS A 20 -6.25 1.97 -8.42
N ARG A 21 -5.50 1.97 -7.32
CA ARG A 21 -4.89 3.18 -6.76
C ARG A 21 -3.43 2.94 -6.41
N PHE A 22 -2.61 3.98 -6.56
CA PHE A 22 -1.28 4.01 -5.97
C PHE A 22 -1.39 4.58 -4.55
N LEU A 23 -0.89 3.83 -3.55
CA LEU A 23 -0.95 4.24 -2.15
C LEU A 23 -0.30 5.62 -1.95
N GLY A 24 -1.05 6.56 -1.37
CA GLY A 24 -0.59 7.93 -1.14
C GLY A 24 -0.37 8.76 -2.42
N GLY A 25 -0.83 8.28 -3.57
CA GLY A 25 -0.70 8.93 -4.88
C GLY A 25 0.47 8.41 -5.73
N SER A 26 0.36 8.58 -7.05
CA SER A 26 1.37 8.10 -8.00
C SER A 26 2.77 8.68 -7.69
N GLY A 27 3.76 7.80 -7.55
CA GLY A 27 5.15 8.19 -7.27
C GLY A 27 5.44 8.59 -5.82
N ARG A 28 4.48 8.44 -4.89
CA ARG A 28 4.71 8.66 -3.45
C ARG A 28 5.76 7.70 -2.91
N TYR A 29 5.56 6.40 -3.16
CA TYR A 29 6.48 5.34 -2.80
C TYR A 29 7.12 4.75 -4.06
N ARG A 30 8.41 4.43 -3.97
CA ARG A 30 9.16 3.74 -5.02
C ARG A 30 9.41 2.29 -4.61
N ASP A 31 9.48 1.44 -5.62
CA ASP A 31 10.05 0.10 -5.52
C ASP A 31 11.44 0.19 -4.86
N SER A 32 11.61 -0.60 -3.81
CA SER A 32 12.84 -0.67 -3.02
C SER A 32 13.87 -1.64 -3.65
N GLY A 33 13.47 -2.39 -4.66
CA GLY A 33 14.22 -3.53 -5.19
C GLY A 33 14.44 -4.61 -4.14
N MET A 34 15.22 -5.63 -4.51
CA MET A 34 15.59 -6.71 -3.59
C MET A 34 16.46 -6.21 -2.43
N THR A 35 16.41 -6.94 -1.31
CA THR A 35 17.31 -6.75 -0.16
C THR A 35 18.77 -6.68 -0.61
N GLY A 36 19.50 -5.66 -0.12
CA GLY A 36 20.89 -5.39 -0.51
C GLY A 36 21.05 -4.49 -1.72
N SER A 37 19.99 -4.24 -2.50
CA SER A 37 20.05 -3.33 -3.65
C SER A 37 20.25 -1.86 -3.23
N ALA A 38 20.77 -1.05 -4.15
CA ALA A 38 20.91 0.40 -3.94
C ALA A 38 19.56 1.12 -3.90
N ALA A 39 18.52 0.56 -4.53
CA ALA A 39 17.18 1.15 -4.59
C ALA A 39 16.56 1.29 -3.19
N GLY A 40 16.81 0.32 -2.31
CA GLY A 40 16.32 0.34 -0.93
C GLY A 40 16.91 1.45 -0.06
N ARG A 41 17.96 2.16 -0.51
CA ARG A 41 18.52 3.35 0.17
C ARG A 41 17.85 4.65 -0.26
N HIS A 42 17.00 4.62 -1.30
CA HIS A 42 16.33 5.81 -1.78
C HIS A 42 15.36 6.34 -0.72
N PRO A 43 15.26 7.66 -0.48
CA PRO A 43 14.39 8.22 0.56
C PRO A 43 12.90 7.86 0.39
N LYS A 44 12.47 7.63 -0.86
CA LYS A 44 11.10 7.19 -1.20
C LYS A 44 10.93 5.67 -1.30
N ALA A 45 11.94 4.86 -1.01
CA ALA A 45 11.81 3.41 -1.04
C ALA A 45 10.70 2.97 -0.06
N LEU A 46 9.73 2.17 -0.51
CA LEU A 46 8.59 1.78 0.32
C LEU A 46 9.05 1.08 1.60
N CYS A 47 10.08 0.23 1.52
CA CYS A 47 10.63 -0.49 2.67
C CYS A 47 11.18 0.43 3.78
N ARG A 48 11.41 1.72 3.49
CA ARG A 48 11.84 2.76 4.44
C ARG A 48 10.72 3.69 4.89
N ALA A 49 9.53 3.60 4.28
CA ALA A 49 8.41 4.46 4.63
C ALA A 49 8.03 4.28 6.10
N ASP A 50 7.65 5.38 6.76
CA ASP A 50 7.01 5.29 8.06
C ASP A 50 5.71 4.50 7.93
N VAL A 51 5.55 3.47 8.75
CA VAL A 51 4.43 2.54 8.63
C VAL A 51 3.13 3.21 9.02
N GLU A 52 3.12 4.12 10.01
CA GLU A 52 1.92 4.81 10.46
C GLU A 52 1.44 5.81 9.40
N GLU A 53 2.36 6.55 8.77
CA GLU A 53 2.09 7.44 7.65
C GLU A 53 1.51 6.68 6.45
N ALA A 54 2.17 5.60 6.03
CA ALA A 54 1.69 4.79 4.91
C ALA A 54 0.36 4.09 5.23
N ALA A 55 0.17 3.61 6.46
CA ALA A 55 -1.10 3.03 6.91
C ALA A 55 -2.21 4.07 6.92
N THR A 56 -1.93 5.32 7.31
CA THR A 56 -2.90 6.43 7.29
C THR A 56 -3.46 6.66 5.88
N HIS A 57 -2.62 6.57 4.84
CA HIS A 57 -3.10 6.63 3.45
C HIS A 57 -4.08 5.49 3.12
N LEU A 58 -3.82 4.28 3.62
CA LEU A 58 -4.67 3.12 3.39
C LEU A 58 -5.95 3.15 4.23
N VAL A 59 -5.92 3.74 5.44
CA VAL A 59 -7.12 3.93 6.28
C VAL A 59 -8.19 4.71 5.54
N GLY A 60 -7.83 5.80 4.87
CA GLY A 60 -8.78 6.58 4.07
C GLY A 60 -9.47 5.73 3.00
N VAL A 61 -8.70 4.86 2.31
CA VAL A 61 -9.26 3.93 1.31
C VAL A 61 -10.16 2.88 1.95
N ILE A 62 -9.75 2.28 3.08
CA ILE A 62 -10.55 1.27 3.78
C ILE A 62 -11.89 1.87 4.22
N ARG A 63 -11.91 3.09 4.76
CA ARG A 63 -13.14 3.76 5.22
C ARG A 63 -14.02 4.24 4.06
N GLU A 64 -13.42 4.64 2.95
CA GLU A 64 -14.15 4.99 1.73
C GLU A 64 -14.85 3.77 1.13
N ILE A 65 -14.10 2.67 0.97
CA ILE A 65 -14.57 1.47 0.26
C ILE A 65 -15.41 0.55 1.17
N ARG A 66 -15.10 0.53 2.48
CA ARG A 66 -15.66 -0.40 3.48
C ARG A 66 -15.65 -1.87 3.01
N PRO A 67 -14.47 -2.42 2.66
CA PRO A 67 -14.39 -3.75 2.10
C PRO A 67 -14.77 -4.83 3.13
N GLU A 68 -15.46 -5.88 2.68
CA GLU A 68 -15.77 -7.04 3.53
C GLU A 68 -14.55 -7.94 3.78
N ALA A 69 -13.54 -7.86 2.91
CA ALA A 69 -12.28 -8.58 3.04
C ALA A 69 -11.09 -7.74 2.59
N LEU A 70 -9.98 -7.84 3.32
CA LEU A 70 -8.70 -7.22 2.98
C LEU A 70 -7.64 -8.32 2.80
N VAL A 71 -7.01 -8.35 1.61
CA VAL A 71 -5.98 -9.33 1.26
C VAL A 71 -4.63 -8.63 1.11
N THR A 72 -3.59 -9.22 1.69
CA THR A 72 -2.20 -8.75 1.60
C THR A 72 -1.25 -9.93 1.79
N TYR A 73 0.06 -9.68 1.73
CA TYR A 73 1.09 -10.70 1.95
C TYR A 73 1.10 -11.22 3.40
N ASP A 74 1.70 -12.38 3.60
CA ASP A 74 2.05 -12.88 4.94
C ASP A 74 3.17 -12.03 5.60
N PRO A 75 3.49 -12.24 6.89
CA PRO A 75 4.54 -11.48 7.59
C PRO A 75 5.94 -11.58 6.97
N THR A 76 6.22 -12.64 6.20
CA THR A 76 7.50 -12.85 5.51
C THR A 76 7.52 -12.26 4.11
N GLY A 77 6.39 -11.74 3.62
CA GLY A 77 6.28 -11.18 2.27
C GLY A 77 6.29 -12.26 1.18
N GLY A 78 5.92 -13.51 1.52
CA GLY A 78 6.05 -14.68 0.67
C GLY A 78 7.51 -15.09 0.47
N TYR A 79 8.14 -14.63 -0.61
CA TYR A 79 9.53 -14.97 -0.94
C TYR A 79 10.58 -14.02 -0.31
N GLY A 80 10.16 -13.07 0.52
CA GLY A 80 11.08 -12.18 1.24
C GLY A 80 11.42 -10.86 0.54
N HIS A 81 10.61 -10.41 -0.44
CA HIS A 81 10.78 -9.06 -0.98
C HIS A 81 10.55 -8.01 0.13
N PRO A 82 11.44 -7.02 0.30
CA PRO A 82 11.30 -6.04 1.39
C PRO A 82 10.00 -5.23 1.29
N ASP A 83 9.54 -4.93 0.06
CA ASP A 83 8.26 -4.23 -0.12
C ASP A 83 7.04 -5.09 0.20
N HIS A 84 7.10 -6.42 0.05
CA HIS A 84 5.99 -7.29 0.44
C HIS A 84 5.86 -7.36 1.96
N VAL A 85 6.99 -7.46 2.67
CA VAL A 85 7.02 -7.38 4.14
C VAL A 85 6.46 -6.05 4.62
N GLN A 86 6.83 -4.95 3.96
CA GLN A 86 6.34 -3.63 4.34
C GLN A 86 4.85 -3.46 4.01
N ALA A 87 4.38 -3.96 2.87
CA ALA A 87 2.96 -3.96 2.51
C ALA A 87 2.12 -4.76 3.52
N HIS A 88 2.63 -5.90 4.01
CA HIS A 88 1.99 -6.63 5.11
C HIS A 88 1.85 -5.76 6.38
N ARG A 89 2.93 -5.09 6.79
CA ARG A 89 2.94 -4.23 7.99
C ARG A 89 1.95 -3.07 7.85
N ILE A 90 1.98 -2.39 6.71
CA ILE A 90 1.09 -1.26 6.40
C ILE A 90 -0.37 -1.71 6.41
N ALA A 91 -0.71 -2.79 5.68
CA ALA A 91 -2.08 -3.29 5.60
C ALA A 91 -2.61 -3.75 6.96
N THR A 92 -1.81 -4.49 7.73
CA THR A 92 -2.19 -4.95 9.07
C THR A 92 -2.44 -3.78 10.03
N LEU A 93 -1.59 -2.75 10.01
CA LEU A 93 -1.79 -1.57 10.83
C LEU A 93 -3.02 -0.77 10.36
N ALA A 94 -3.16 -0.54 9.07
CA ALA A 94 -4.28 0.20 8.50
C ALA A 94 -5.63 -0.46 8.83
N TYR A 95 -5.73 -1.78 8.75
CA TYR A 95 -6.93 -2.52 9.17
C TYR A 95 -7.30 -2.22 10.62
N ARG A 96 -6.33 -2.28 11.54
CA ARG A 96 -6.55 -1.99 12.97
C ARG A 96 -6.94 -0.53 13.20
N ARG A 97 -6.29 0.42 12.51
CA ARG A 97 -6.56 1.86 12.63
C ARG A 97 -7.89 2.26 12.02
N ALA A 98 -8.29 1.66 10.91
CA ALA A 98 -9.56 1.96 10.25
C ALA A 98 -10.74 1.71 11.19
N ALA A 99 -10.66 0.65 12.00
CA ALA A 99 -11.65 0.28 13.00
C ALA A 99 -11.64 1.15 14.29
N GLN A 100 -10.72 2.10 14.44
CA GLN A 100 -10.64 3.00 15.60
C GLN A 100 -11.35 4.32 15.29
N PRO A 101 -12.53 4.61 15.89
CA PRO A 101 -13.31 5.81 15.56
C PRO A 101 -12.55 7.12 15.77
N GLU A 102 -11.70 7.19 16.79
CA GLU A 102 -10.91 8.37 17.14
C GLU A 102 -9.67 8.59 16.24
N PHE A 103 -9.25 7.57 15.50
CA PHE A 103 -8.09 7.68 14.61
C PHE A 103 -8.46 8.50 13.38
N ARG A 104 -7.85 9.68 13.23
CA ARG A 104 -7.96 10.55 12.04
C ARG A 104 -9.41 10.72 11.56
N LEU A 105 -10.20 11.45 12.35
CA LEU A 105 -11.60 11.77 12.09
C LEU A 105 -11.85 12.42 10.72
N ASP A 106 -10.83 13.06 10.14
CA ASP A 106 -10.85 13.67 8.82
C ASP A 106 -10.82 12.66 7.65
N LEU A 107 -10.55 11.37 7.92
CA LEU A 107 -10.49 10.31 6.92
C LEU A 107 -11.79 9.49 6.79
N GLY A 108 -12.89 10.01 7.33
CA GLY A 108 -14.18 9.33 7.37
C GLY A 108 -14.38 8.50 8.64
N ALA A 109 -15.61 7.99 8.80
CA ALA A 109 -15.98 7.16 9.93
C ALA A 109 -15.36 5.76 9.84
N ALA A 110 -15.10 5.16 11.00
CA ALA A 110 -14.77 3.74 11.13
C ALA A 110 -15.93 2.83 10.71
#